data_AF-A0A7S0YCA7-F1
#
_entry.id   AF-A0A7S0YCA7-F1
#
_cell.length_a   1.000
_cell.length_b   1.000
_cell.length_c   1.000
_cell.angle_alpha   90.00
_cell.angle_beta   90.00
_cell.angle_gamma   90.00
#
_symmetry.space_group_name_H-M   'P 1'
#
loop_
_entity.id
_entity.type
_entity.pdbx_description
1 polymer ?
#
loop_
_entity_poly.entity_id
_entity_poly.type
_entity_poly.pdbx_seq_one_letter_code
_entity_poly.pdbx_strand_id
1 'polypeptide(L)'
;SMEKEKEKEKENEFEREKLLEKEKQGEKVNGNNRNVSISAAPFKALAKMKPPPPPPAVRLNLLVAVADMCVHYTNIVDLHAVKLVQALKDPHELIRRQALTLLADLLMKDFVKWRGALFHRFLLALVDPSPQIRRLAEHLLGLPSLTAGG
;
A
#
# COMPACT_ATOMS: atom_id res chain seq x y z
N SER A 1 2.65 41.51 -20.54
CA SER A 1 1.37 41.00 -20.02
C SER A 1 1.46 39.50 -19.82
N MET A 2 1.25 39.01 -18.59
CA MET A 2 1.25 37.59 -18.22
C MET A 2 0.28 36.73 -19.06
N GLU A 3 -0.64 37.36 -19.79
CA GLU A 3 -1.58 36.68 -20.71
C GLU A 3 -0.91 36.16 -21.98
N LYS A 4 0.08 36.87 -22.54
CA LYS A 4 0.78 36.44 -23.77
C LYS A 4 1.67 35.22 -23.56
N GLU A 5 2.13 35.01 -22.33
CA GLU A 5 2.97 33.87 -21.95
C GLU A 5 2.11 32.62 -21.71
N LYS A 6 0.94 32.79 -21.10
CA LYS A 6 -0.08 31.74 -20.95
C LYS A 6 -0.68 31.28 -22.27
N GLU A 7 -0.83 32.17 -23.25
CA GLU A 7 -1.28 31.79 -24.61
C GLU A 7 -0.23 30.95 -25.35
N LYS A 8 1.06 31.34 -25.28
CA LYS A 8 2.16 30.56 -25.86
C LYS A 8 2.30 29.17 -25.24
N GLU A 9 2.06 29.06 -23.93
CA GLU A 9 2.14 27.79 -23.22
C GLU A 9 1.02 26.83 -23.64
N LYS A 10 -0.20 27.36 -23.82
CA LYS A 10 -1.34 26.60 -24.37
C LYS A 10 -1.14 26.17 -25.81
N GLU A 11 -0.53 27.02 -26.63
CA GLU A 11 -0.25 26.72 -28.04
C GLU A 11 0.82 25.61 -28.17
N ASN A 12 1.84 25.63 -27.32
CA ASN A 12 2.85 24.57 -27.23
C ASN A 12 2.28 23.24 -26.71
N GLU A 13 1.32 23.29 -25.79
CA GLU A 13 0.65 22.10 -25.26
C GLU A 13 -0.26 21.47 -26.33
N PHE A 14 -0.99 22.28 -27.10
CA PHE A 14 -1.81 21.83 -28.21
C PHE A 14 -1.00 21.23 -29.37
N GLU A 15 0.13 21.83 -29.74
CA GLU A 15 1.07 21.28 -30.74
C GLU A 15 1.64 19.92 -30.30
N ARG A 16 1.95 19.75 -29.00
CA ARG A 16 2.42 18.48 -28.42
C ARG A 16 1.36 17.38 -28.48
N GLU A 17 0.10 17.69 -28.19
CA GLU A 17 -1.00 16.73 -28.32
C GLU A 17 -1.23 16.32 -29.78
N LYS A 18 -1.08 17.26 -30.72
CA LYS A 18 -1.19 17.00 -32.16
C LYS A 18 -0.06 16.11 -32.69
N LEU A 19 1.16 16.26 -32.16
CA LEU A 19 2.30 15.38 -32.45
C LEU A 19 2.08 13.97 -31.88
N LEU A 20 1.55 13.86 -30.65
CA LEU A 20 1.20 12.58 -30.02
C LEU A 20 0.06 11.84 -30.75
N GLU A 21 -0.89 12.56 -31.35
CA GLU A 21 -1.94 11.96 -32.19
C GLU A 21 -1.42 11.52 -33.56
N LYS A 22 -0.48 12.28 -34.15
CA LYS A 22 0.19 11.88 -35.39
C LYS A 22 1.04 10.62 -35.21
N GLU A 23 1.73 10.47 -34.09
CA GLU A 23 2.46 9.24 -33.76
C GLU A 23 1.52 8.03 -33.56
N LYS A 24 0.30 8.25 -33.03
CA LYS A 24 -0.69 7.17 -32.90
C LYS A 24 -1.29 6.71 -34.23
N GLN A 25 -1.23 7.52 -35.28
CA GLN A 25 -1.78 7.23 -36.60
C GLN A 25 -0.72 6.77 -37.61
N GLY A 26 0.56 6.99 -37.32
CA GLY A 26 1.68 6.68 -38.21
C GLY A 26 2.33 5.32 -37.99
N GLU A 27 1.61 4.21 -38.20
CA GLU A 27 2.29 2.95 -38.53
C GLU A 27 1.39 1.97 -39.31
N LYS A 28 1.14 2.29 -40.58
CA LYS A 28 0.78 1.28 -41.58
C LYS A 28 2.01 1.04 -42.47
N VAL A 29 2.92 0.18 -42.01
CA VAL A 29 4.01 -0.33 -42.84
C VAL A 29 3.43 -1.35 -43.82
N ASN A 30 3.30 -0.94 -45.08
CA ASN A 30 3.06 -1.83 -46.21
C ASN A 30 4.38 -2.54 -46.53
N GLY A 31 4.47 -3.82 -46.21
CA GLY A 31 5.67 -4.60 -46.41
C GLY A 31 5.37 -6.07 -46.36
N ASN A 32 5.21 -6.64 -47.55
CA ASN A 32 5.16 -8.07 -47.81
C ASN A 32 6.43 -8.73 -47.23
N ASN A 33 6.38 -9.18 -45.98
CA ASN A 33 7.39 -10.03 -45.37
C ASN A 33 6.74 -10.75 -44.19
N ARG A 34 7.00 -12.05 -44.06
CA ARG A 34 6.51 -12.92 -42.98
C ARG A 34 7.16 -12.58 -41.64
N ASN A 35 7.03 -11.33 -41.19
CA ASN A 35 7.31 -10.96 -39.82
C ASN A 35 6.05 -11.20 -39.01
N VAL A 36 6.13 -12.22 -38.15
CA VAL A 36 5.16 -12.46 -37.08
C VAL A 36 4.96 -11.12 -36.38
N SER A 37 3.82 -10.48 -36.61
CA SER A 37 3.45 -9.24 -35.95
C SER A 37 3.21 -9.58 -34.49
N ILE A 38 4.26 -9.49 -33.66
CA ILE A 38 4.12 -9.58 -32.21
C ILE A 38 3.41 -8.29 -31.81
N SER A 39 2.08 -8.35 -31.78
CA SER A 39 1.22 -7.28 -31.28
C SER A 39 1.83 -6.74 -29.99
N ALA A 40 1.98 -5.42 -29.85
CA ALA A 40 2.48 -4.80 -28.61
C ALA A 40 1.44 -4.86 -27.47
N ALA A 41 0.24 -5.38 -27.73
CA ALA A 41 -0.84 -5.51 -26.76
C ALA A 41 -0.46 -6.32 -25.49
N PRO A 42 0.28 -7.45 -25.55
CA PRO A 42 0.71 -8.20 -24.38
C PRO A 42 1.65 -7.38 -23.50
N PHE A 43 2.61 -6.65 -24.09
CA PHE A 43 3.54 -5.79 -23.34
C PHE A 43 2.81 -4.61 -22.67
N LYS A 44 1.86 -3.99 -23.38
CA LYS A 44 1.04 -2.91 -22.83
C LYS A 44 0.08 -3.41 -21.73
N ALA A 45 -0.35 -4.68 -21.79
CA ALA A 45 -1.14 -5.32 -20.75
C ALA A 45 -0.28 -5.68 -19.51
N LEU A 46 0.94 -6.21 -19.73
CA LEU A 46 1.90 -6.52 -18.67
C LEU A 46 2.31 -5.27 -17.88
N ALA A 47 2.53 -4.14 -18.55
CA ALA A 47 2.86 -2.87 -17.89
C ALA A 47 1.71 -2.30 -17.02
N LYS A 48 0.46 -2.75 -17.25
CA LYS A 48 -0.70 -2.37 -16.44
C LYS A 48 -0.95 -3.31 -15.27
N MET A 49 -0.25 -4.45 -15.19
CA MET A 49 -0.48 -5.46 -14.18
C MET A 49 0.26 -5.10 -12.88
N LYS A 50 -0.48 -4.96 -11.78
CA LYS A 50 0.12 -4.73 -10.45
C LYS A 50 0.92 -5.97 -10.05
N PRO A 51 2.20 -5.84 -9.64
CA PRO A 51 2.99 -6.99 -9.23
C PRO A 51 2.33 -7.67 -8.02
N PRO A 52 2.44 -9.01 -7.90
CA PRO A 52 1.93 -9.73 -6.75
C PRO A 52 2.60 -9.21 -5.47
N PRO A 53 1.89 -9.23 -4.33
CA PRO A 53 2.49 -8.84 -3.07
C PRO A 53 3.68 -9.76 -2.74
N PRO A 54 4.69 -9.27 -2.00
CA PRO A 54 5.81 -10.10 -1.57
C PRO A 54 5.33 -11.32 -0.77
N PRO A 55 6.12 -12.42 -0.76
CA PRO A 55 5.83 -13.58 0.06
C PRO A 55 5.58 -13.19 1.53
N PRO A 56 4.68 -13.90 2.25
CA PRO A 56 4.33 -13.54 3.62
C PRO A 56 5.54 -13.41 4.56
N ALA A 57 6.55 -14.28 4.41
CA ALA A 57 7.79 -14.23 5.20
C ALA A 57 8.52 -12.89 5.05
N VAL A 58 8.60 -12.37 3.82
CA VAL A 58 9.25 -11.07 3.55
C VAL A 58 8.46 -9.93 4.19
N ARG A 59 7.12 -9.99 4.14
CA ARG A 59 6.27 -8.97 4.77
C ARG A 59 6.38 -9.01 6.30
N LEU A 60 6.43 -10.20 6.91
CA LEU A 60 6.66 -10.37 8.36
C LEU A 60 8.00 -9.77 8.79
N ASN A 61 9.08 -10.09 8.08
CA ASN A 61 10.40 -9.54 8.37
C ASN A 61 10.42 -8.02 8.26
N LEU A 62 9.72 -7.47 7.27
CA LEU A 62 9.57 -6.03 7.12
C LEU A 62 8.81 -5.41 8.29
N LEU A 63 7.78 -6.05 8.83
CA LEU A 63 7.07 -5.55 10.01
C LEU A 63 7.98 -5.45 11.23
N VAL A 64 8.80 -6.47 11.48
CA VAL A 64 9.76 -6.47 12.59
C VAL A 64 10.76 -5.34 12.41
N ALA A 65 11.37 -5.22 11.22
CA ALA A 65 12.30 -4.14 10.93
C ALA A 65 11.66 -2.74 11.08
N VAL A 66 10.40 -2.58 10.67
CA VAL A 66 9.66 -1.33 10.86
C VAL A 66 9.40 -1.03 12.33
N ALA A 67 9.07 -2.05 13.13
CA ALA A 67 8.91 -1.89 14.57
C ALA A 67 10.22 -1.50 15.26
N ASP A 68 11.33 -2.13 14.90
CA ASP A 68 12.67 -1.79 15.43
C ASP A 68 13.05 -0.34 15.08
N MET A 69 12.77 0.09 13.84
CA MET A 69 12.98 1.48 13.45
C MET A 69 12.15 2.45 14.30
N CYS A 70 10.93 2.08 14.71
CA CYS A 70 10.12 2.93 15.58
C CYS A 70 10.73 3.11 16.98
N VAL A 71 11.51 2.14 17.45
CA VAL A 71 12.21 2.21 18.74
C VAL A 71 13.45 3.10 18.63
N HIS A 72 14.21 2.99 17.54
CA HIS A 72 15.50 3.66 17.38
C HIS A 72 15.43 5.07 16.76
N TYR A 73 14.39 5.37 15.97
CA TYR A 73 14.28 6.60 15.19
C TYR A 73 12.93 7.31 15.42
N THR A 74 12.81 7.95 16.58
CA THR A 74 11.55 8.57 17.07
C THR A 74 11.05 9.74 16.21
N ASN A 75 11.93 10.39 15.46
CA ASN A 75 11.61 11.51 14.57
C ASN A 75 10.78 11.12 13.33
N ILE A 76 10.69 9.83 13.01
CA ILE A 76 9.96 9.32 11.83
C ILE A 76 8.91 8.26 12.18
N VAL A 77 8.69 8.02 13.48
CA VAL A 77 7.76 6.99 13.99
C VAL A 77 6.38 7.12 13.39
N ASP A 78 5.84 8.33 13.25
CA ASP A 78 4.48 8.51 12.74
C ASP A 78 4.31 7.96 11.31
N LEU A 79 5.33 8.08 10.46
CA LEU A 79 5.30 7.52 9.09
C LEU A 79 5.38 5.98 9.09
N HIS A 80 6.17 5.41 10.00
CA HIS A 80 6.39 3.98 10.10
C HIS A 80 5.25 3.25 10.79
N ALA A 81 4.67 3.86 11.84
CA ALA A 81 3.49 3.38 12.52
C ALA A 81 2.34 3.18 11.53
N VAL A 82 2.11 4.13 10.62
CA VAL A 82 1.07 4.01 9.57
C VAL A 82 1.23 2.73 8.74
N LYS A 83 2.46 2.29 8.43
CA LYS A 83 2.74 1.04 7.69
C LYS A 83 2.35 -0.19 8.51
N LEU A 84 2.69 -0.21 9.81
CA LEU A 84 2.26 -1.27 10.71
C LEU A 84 0.72 -1.34 10.79
N VAL A 85 0.07 -0.18 10.90
CA VAL A 85 -1.40 -0.15 10.98
C VAL A 85 -2.08 -0.49 9.64
N GLN A 86 -1.39 -0.35 8.50
CA GLN A 86 -1.89 -0.84 7.22
C GLN A 86 -1.82 -2.37 7.14
N ALA A 87 -0.81 -3.00 7.77
CA ALA A 87 -0.63 -4.44 7.78
C ALA A 87 -1.70 -5.19 8.61
N LEU A 88 -2.44 -4.48 9.47
CA LEU A 88 -3.66 -5.03 10.10
C LEU A 88 -4.76 -5.38 9.10
N LYS A 89 -4.69 -4.90 7.85
CA LYS A 89 -5.64 -5.24 6.77
C LYS A 89 -5.07 -6.25 5.77
N ASP A 90 -3.96 -6.89 6.11
CA ASP A 90 -3.29 -7.82 5.23
C ASP A 90 -4.13 -9.09 5.01
N PRO A 91 -4.17 -9.67 3.79
CA PRO A 91 -4.97 -10.87 3.52
C PRO A 91 -4.54 -12.08 4.37
N HIS A 92 -3.27 -12.14 4.79
CA HIS A 92 -2.72 -13.26 5.51
C HIS A 92 -2.85 -13.05 7.03
N GLU A 93 -3.51 -14.00 7.69
CA GLU A 93 -3.79 -13.93 9.14
C GLU A 93 -2.53 -13.74 9.99
N LEU A 94 -1.47 -14.51 9.74
CA LEU A 94 -0.21 -14.39 10.48
C LEU A 94 0.38 -12.97 10.45
N ILE A 95 0.22 -12.25 9.35
CA ILE A 95 0.75 -10.89 9.21
C ILE A 95 -0.09 -9.90 10.00
N ARG A 96 -1.43 -10.03 9.94
CA ARG A 96 -2.32 -9.22 10.78
C ARG A 96 -2.04 -9.43 12.27
N ARG A 97 -1.89 -10.68 12.70
CA ARG A 97 -1.54 -11.03 14.08
C ARG A 97 -0.19 -10.42 14.49
N GLN A 98 0.85 -10.59 13.68
CA GLN A 98 2.17 -10.05 13.97
C GLN A 98 2.15 -8.51 14.05
N ALA A 99 1.46 -7.85 13.11
CA ALA A 99 1.31 -6.41 13.11
C ALA A 99 0.61 -5.92 14.39
N LEU A 100 -0.43 -6.62 14.84
CA LEU A 100 -1.12 -6.29 16.08
C LEU A 100 -0.22 -6.42 17.31
N THR A 101 0.54 -7.51 17.42
CA THR A 101 1.49 -7.71 18.52
C THR A 101 2.55 -6.60 18.55
N LEU A 102 3.16 -6.29 17.40
CA LEU A 102 4.19 -5.25 17.33
C LEU A 102 3.63 -3.86 17.66
N LEU A 103 2.42 -3.54 17.18
CA LEU A 103 1.76 -2.27 17.52
C LEU A 103 1.48 -2.18 19.01
N ALA A 104 1.00 -3.26 19.63
CA ALA A 104 0.76 -3.30 21.07
C ALA A 104 2.04 -3.09 21.87
N ASP A 105 3.13 -3.76 21.51
CA ASP A 105 4.44 -3.56 22.15
C ASP A 105 4.93 -2.11 22.06
N LEU A 106 4.76 -1.48 20.89
CA LEU A 106 5.14 -0.08 20.69
C LEU A 106 4.28 0.89 21.51
N LEU A 107 2.99 0.59 21.67
CA LEU A 107 2.07 1.39 22.50
C LEU A 107 2.36 1.23 23.99
N MET A 108 2.56 -0.01 24.46
CA MET A 108 2.88 -0.31 25.86
C MET A 108 4.20 0.31 26.30
N LYS A 109 5.18 0.40 25.40
CA LYS A 109 6.48 1.04 25.65
C LYS A 109 6.48 2.56 25.37
N ASP A 110 5.31 3.16 25.13
CA ASP A 110 5.13 4.60 24.90
C ASP A 110 5.84 5.18 23.66
N PHE A 111 6.36 4.33 22.75
CA PHE A 111 6.99 4.76 21.50
C PHE A 111 6.01 5.36 20.51
N VAL A 112 4.76 4.89 20.53
CA VAL A 112 3.69 5.38 19.67
C VAL A 112 2.54 5.89 20.53
N LYS A 113 1.94 7.02 20.15
CA LYS A 113 0.80 7.58 20.87
C LYS A 113 -0.52 6.96 20.40
N TRP A 114 -1.35 6.59 21.37
CA TRP A 114 -2.69 6.08 21.15
C TRP A 114 -3.65 7.21 20.71
N ARG A 115 -3.54 7.67 19.45
CA ARG A 115 -4.38 8.77 18.91
C ARG A 115 -4.78 8.54 17.45
N GLY A 116 -5.90 9.17 17.07
CA GLY A 116 -6.36 9.28 15.69
C GLY A 116 -6.53 7.93 14.98
N ALA A 117 -5.91 7.81 13.80
CA ALA A 117 -6.05 6.66 12.91
C ALA A 117 -5.53 5.34 13.52
N LEU A 118 -4.59 5.41 14.47
CA LEU A 118 -4.05 4.21 15.11
C LEU A 118 -5.11 3.56 16.00
N PHE A 119 -5.77 4.34 16.85
CA PHE A 119 -6.84 3.84 17.71
C PHE A 119 -7.96 3.20 16.88
N HIS A 120 -8.47 3.91 15.87
CA HIS A 120 -9.56 3.39 15.03
C HIS A 120 -9.19 2.05 14.38
N ARG A 121 -7.95 1.91 13.91
CA ARG A 121 -7.51 0.67 13.26
C ARG A 121 -7.18 -0.44 14.27
N PHE A 122 -6.79 -0.11 15.50
CA PHE A 122 -6.69 -1.08 16.58
C PHE A 122 -8.08 -1.66 16.91
N LEU A 123 -9.12 -0.80 16.95
CA LEU A 123 -10.50 -1.26 17.13
C LEU A 123 -10.96 -2.20 16.01
N LEU A 124 -10.49 -2.02 14.77
CA LEU A 124 -10.80 -2.96 13.69
C LEU A 124 -10.28 -4.38 13.96
N ALA A 125 -9.24 -4.55 14.78
CA ALA A 125 -8.73 -5.88 15.15
C ALA A 125 -9.71 -6.65 16.06
N LEU A 126 -10.58 -5.96 16.80
CA LEU A 126 -11.66 -6.61 17.57
C LEU A 126 -12.74 -7.22 16.66
N VAL A 127 -12.84 -6.74 15.43
CA VAL A 127 -13.81 -7.20 14.43
C VAL A 127 -13.14 -8.04 13.34
N ASP A 128 -11.91 -8.52 13.57
CA ASP A 128 -11.18 -9.35 12.60
C ASP A 128 -11.93 -10.67 12.33
N PRO A 129 -11.91 -11.19 11.09
CA PRO A 129 -12.50 -12.50 10.79
C PRO A 129 -11.86 -13.65 11.58
N SER A 130 -10.58 -13.54 11.95
CA SER A 130 -9.91 -14.57 12.76
C SER A 130 -10.29 -14.43 14.25
N PRO A 131 -10.82 -15.50 14.88
CA PRO A 131 -11.07 -15.50 16.32
C PRO A 131 -9.77 -15.34 17.13
N GLN A 132 -8.62 -15.74 16.60
CA GLN A 132 -7.34 -15.63 17.31
C GLN A 132 -6.88 -14.18 17.43
N ILE A 133 -7.07 -13.40 16.36
CA ILE A 133 -6.73 -11.96 16.35
C ILE A 133 -7.69 -11.19 17.26
N ARG A 134 -8.98 -11.52 17.23
CA ARG A 134 -9.97 -10.90 18.14
C ARG A 134 -9.63 -11.14 19.60
N ARG A 135 -9.34 -12.39 19.98
CA ARG A 135 -8.93 -12.73 21.36
C ARG A 135 -7.65 -12.01 21.78
N LEU A 136 -6.69 -11.88 20.87
CA LEU A 136 -5.48 -11.11 21.13
C LEU A 136 -5.81 -9.63 21.36
N ALA A 137 -6.64 -9.03 20.52
CA ALA A 137 -7.07 -7.64 20.67
C ALA A 137 -7.87 -7.42 21.98
N GLU A 138 -8.78 -8.33 22.33
CA GLU A 138 -9.51 -8.32 23.60
C GLU A 138 -8.55 -8.36 24.80
N HIS A 139 -7.58 -9.28 24.78
CA HIS A 139 -6.58 -9.40 25.84
C HIS A 139 -5.74 -8.13 25.98
N LEU A 140 -5.28 -7.56 24.86
CA LEU A 140 -4.49 -6.33 24.85
C LEU A 140 -5.26 -5.10 25.36
N LEU A 141 -6.59 -5.09 25.20
CA LEU A 141 -7.47 -4.05 25.71
C LEU A 141 -7.99 -4.32 27.13
N GLY A 142 -7.63 -5.46 27.73
CA GLY A 142 -8.16 -5.88 29.03
C GLY A 142 -9.65 -6.19 29.01
N LEU A 143 -10.23 -6.49 27.85
CA LEU A 143 -11.62 -6.87 27.73
C LEU A 143 -11.83 -8.30 28.24
N PRO A 144 -12.94 -8.60 28.94
CA PRO A 144 -13.28 -9.97 29.28
C PRO A 144 -13.43 -10.77 27.99
N SER A 145 -12.74 -11.91 27.90
CA SER A 145 -12.84 -12.76 26.72
C SER A 145 -14.28 -13.24 26.58
N LEU A 146 -14.98 -12.74 25.55
CA LEU A 146 -16.39 -13.05 25.30
C LEU A 146 -16.61 -14.55 24.95
N THR A 147 -15.54 -15.33 24.92
CA THR A 147 -15.53 -16.77 24.66
C THR A 147 -15.42 -17.63 25.93
N ALA A 148 -15.54 -17.05 27.13
CA ALA A 148 -15.51 -17.77 28.41
C ALA A 148 -16.90 -18.06 29.01
N GLY A 149 -17.95 -18.09 28.17
CA GLY A 149 -19.25 -18.66 28.51
C GLY A 149 -19.54 -19.80 27.54
N GLY A 150 -19.58 -21.03 28.06
CA GLY A 150 -20.03 -22.22 27.34
C GLY A 150 -21.55 -22.30 27.21
#